data_AF-A0A109RVZ2-F1
#
_entry.id   AF-A0A109RVZ2-F1
#
_cell.length_a   1.000
_cell.length_b   1.000
_cell.length_c   1.000
_cell.angle_alpha   90.00
_cell.angle_beta   90.00
_cell.angle_gamma   90.00
#
_symmetry.space_group_name_H-M   'P 1'
#
loop_
_entity.id
_entity.type
_entity.pdbx_description
1 polymer ?
#
loop_
_entity_poly.entity_id
_entity_poly.type
_entity_poly.pdbx_seq_one_letter_code
_entity_poly.pdbx_strand_id
1 'polypeptide(L)'
;MLKKLALATLFISSVSHAAVFDFSGSINYHKDVVKLGFTLNQANTNVKVWTDSFRNGINFDPVTVVWKKEGSVWSLLGQNDDDASIAPGQTRFDSGLKFTTLAAGEYLFTIATYNNRARGSVLSSGFTYDNQAPIRLEDWAQPANGLNKGKNWSVHLSGVDSVTPVPEPETYALMGMGLLGLLGVARRRKTAA
;
A
#
# COMPACT_ATOMS: atom_id res chain seq x y z
N MET A 1 11.91 29.50 62.68
CA MET A 1 10.76 29.51 61.74
C MET A 1 11.25 29.02 60.38
N LEU A 2 11.07 27.74 60.05
CA LEU A 2 11.46 27.17 58.74
C LEU A 2 10.31 27.36 57.74
N LYS A 3 10.52 28.19 56.71
CA LYS A 3 9.59 28.34 55.59
C LYS A 3 9.71 27.12 54.68
N LYS A 4 8.65 26.30 54.61
CA LYS A 4 8.55 25.20 53.64
C LYS A 4 8.30 25.80 52.25
N LEU A 5 9.29 25.67 51.36
CA LEU A 5 9.15 26.03 49.95
C LEU A 5 8.50 24.84 49.24
N ALA A 6 7.23 24.97 48.85
CA ALA A 6 6.56 23.97 48.03
C ALA A 6 6.92 24.20 46.56
N LEU A 7 7.64 23.24 45.96
CA LEU A 7 7.98 23.26 44.54
C LEU A 7 6.81 22.63 43.75
N ALA A 8 6.06 23.45 43.02
CA ALA A 8 5.00 22.98 42.14
C ALA A 8 5.60 22.56 40.78
N THR A 9 5.55 21.27 40.48
CA THR A 9 5.99 20.72 39.20
C THR A 9 4.90 20.93 38.14
N LEU A 10 5.19 21.77 37.15
CA LEU A 10 4.28 22.01 36.02
C LEU A 10 4.41 20.85 35.02
N PHE A 11 3.39 19.98 34.95
CA PHE A 11 3.30 18.97 33.89
C PHE A 11 2.84 19.64 32.60
N ILE A 12 3.79 19.92 31.70
CA ILE A 12 3.47 20.32 30.32
C ILE A 12 3.02 19.04 29.60
N SER A 13 1.73 18.93 29.30
CA SER A 13 1.21 17.87 28.44
C SER A 13 1.55 18.21 26.99
N SER A 14 2.42 17.42 26.37
CA SER A 14 2.63 17.47 24.93
C SER A 14 1.45 16.80 24.22
N VAL A 15 0.83 17.52 23.29
CA VAL A 15 -0.11 16.93 22.33
C VAL A 15 0.68 16.04 21.37
N SER A 16 0.65 14.73 21.60
CA SER A 16 1.17 13.74 20.65
C SER A 16 0.28 13.79 19.40
N HIS A 17 0.83 14.29 18.29
CA HIS A 17 0.21 14.10 16.99
C HIS A 17 0.55 12.69 16.51
N ALA A 18 -0.46 11.93 16.09
CA ALA A 18 -0.22 10.66 15.42
C ALA A 18 0.64 10.93 14.17
N ALA A 19 1.75 10.22 14.05
CA ALA A 19 2.61 10.33 12.88
C ALA A 19 1.81 9.97 11.61
N VAL A 20 2.11 10.69 10.52
CA VAL A 20 1.70 10.32 9.18
C VAL A 20 2.92 9.71 8.49
N PHE A 21 2.73 8.56 7.87
CA PHE A 21 3.74 7.90 7.05
C PHE A 21 3.40 8.13 5.58
N ASP A 22 4.37 8.66 4.84
CA ASP A 22 4.20 9.04 3.44
C ASP A 22 5.09 8.17 2.54
N PHE A 23 4.50 7.65 1.47
CA PHE A 23 5.20 6.85 0.47
C PHE A 23 4.82 7.33 -0.92
N SER A 24 5.76 7.24 -1.86
CA SER A 24 5.49 7.52 -3.26
C SER A 24 6.31 6.63 -4.16
N GLY A 25 5.89 6.53 -5.42
CA GLY A 25 6.60 5.77 -6.43
C GLY A 25 5.89 5.84 -7.77
N SER A 26 6.15 4.85 -8.61
CA SER A 26 5.45 4.70 -9.88
C SER A 26 5.13 3.24 -10.17
N ILE A 27 4.08 3.03 -10.95
CA ILE A 27 3.73 1.75 -11.59
C ILE A 27 3.94 1.89 -13.10
N ASN A 28 3.95 0.80 -13.88
CA ASN A 28 4.14 0.89 -15.33
C ASN A 28 2.93 0.38 -16.11
N TYR A 29 2.20 -0.59 -15.56
CA TYR A 29 1.11 -1.28 -16.23
C TYR A 29 -0.19 -1.19 -15.42
N HIS A 30 -1.33 -1.24 -16.12
CA HIS A 30 -2.66 -1.19 -15.50
C HIS A 30 -2.91 -2.29 -14.45
N LYS A 31 -2.23 -3.43 -14.60
CA LYS A 31 -2.33 -4.57 -13.69
C LYS A 31 -1.39 -4.50 -12.49
N ASP A 32 -0.49 -3.52 -12.43
CA ASP A 32 0.43 -3.39 -11.33
C ASP A 32 -0.34 -3.07 -10.04
N VAL A 33 0.10 -3.67 -8.94
CA VAL A 33 -0.47 -3.49 -7.60
C VAL A 33 0.65 -3.23 -6.63
N VAL A 34 0.65 -2.05 -6.03
CA VAL A 34 1.60 -1.66 -4.98
C VAL A 34 1.08 -2.17 -3.65
N LYS A 35 1.97 -2.65 -2.79
CA LYS A 35 1.64 -3.26 -1.49
C LYS A 35 2.46 -2.62 -0.37
N LEU A 36 1.80 -2.12 0.66
CA LEU A 36 2.41 -1.52 1.84
C LEU A 36 1.89 -2.25 3.08
N GLY A 37 2.77 -2.89 3.84
CA GLY A 37 2.43 -3.52 5.11
C GLY A 37 2.37 -2.48 6.22
N PHE A 38 1.43 -2.61 7.15
CA PHE A 38 1.42 -1.79 8.36
C PHE A 38 0.96 -2.60 9.57
N THR A 39 1.36 -2.16 10.76
CA THR A 39 1.02 -2.85 12.00
C THR A 39 0.33 -1.94 13.01
N LEU A 40 -0.44 -2.58 13.87
CA LEU A 40 -1.01 -2.01 15.08
C LEU A 40 -0.59 -2.85 16.28
N ASN A 41 0.12 -2.26 17.24
CA ASN A 41 0.54 -2.90 18.48
C ASN A 41 -0.63 -3.03 19.47
N GLN A 42 -1.63 -2.17 19.33
CA GLN A 42 -2.87 -2.16 20.11
C GLN A 42 -4.04 -1.73 19.22
N ALA A 43 -5.28 -1.93 19.68
CA ALA A 43 -6.44 -1.45 18.93
C ALA A 43 -6.40 0.08 18.77
N ASN A 44 -6.81 0.59 17.60
CA ASN A 44 -6.85 2.02 17.30
C ASN A 44 -8.16 2.40 16.60
N THR A 45 -8.77 3.51 17.01
CA THR A 45 -10.05 4.02 16.54
C THR A 45 -9.95 5.11 15.47
N ASN A 46 -8.73 5.46 15.05
CA ASN A 46 -8.49 6.54 14.10
C ASN A 46 -7.45 6.17 13.04
N VAL A 47 -7.55 4.96 12.48
CA VAL A 47 -6.69 4.52 11.39
C VAL A 47 -7.24 5.04 10.06
N LYS A 48 -6.38 5.70 9.30
CA LYS A 48 -6.67 6.17 7.94
C LYS A 48 -5.55 5.77 7.01
N VAL A 49 -5.93 5.27 5.83
CA VAL A 49 -5.02 5.03 4.71
C VAL A 49 -5.65 5.66 3.48
N TRP A 50 -4.91 6.51 2.77
CA TRP A 50 -5.46 7.20 1.61
C TRP A 50 -4.36 7.53 0.61
N THR A 51 -4.80 7.95 -0.56
CA THR A 51 -3.94 8.41 -1.63
C THR A 51 -4.40 9.78 -2.12
N ASP A 52 -3.46 10.60 -2.60
CA ASP A 52 -3.70 11.82 -3.37
C ASP A 52 -3.15 11.69 -4.82
N SER A 53 -3.03 10.43 -5.29
CA SER A 53 -2.38 10.10 -6.57
C SER A 53 -3.04 10.76 -7.76
N PHE A 54 -4.38 10.88 -7.82
CA PHE A 54 -5.10 11.28 -9.02
C PHE A 54 -4.66 12.67 -9.53
N ARG A 55 -4.38 13.59 -8.61
CA ARG A 55 -3.89 14.95 -8.89
C ARG A 55 -4.70 15.65 -10.00
N ASN A 56 -6.03 15.67 -9.86
CA ASN A 56 -6.95 16.26 -10.85
C ASN A 56 -6.78 15.70 -12.28
N GLY A 57 -6.43 14.42 -12.41
CA GLY A 57 -6.34 13.72 -13.69
C GLY A 57 -4.98 13.77 -14.36
N ILE A 58 -3.96 14.30 -13.68
CA ILE A 58 -2.56 14.20 -14.10
C ILE A 58 -2.10 12.73 -14.07
N ASN A 59 -2.43 12.00 -13.01
CA ASN A 59 -2.12 10.57 -12.90
C ASN A 59 -3.38 9.71 -13.09
N PHE A 60 -3.18 8.40 -12.99
CA PHE A 60 -4.25 7.41 -12.99
C PHE A 60 -5.24 7.62 -11.82
N ASP A 61 -6.46 7.13 -12.05
CA ASP A 61 -7.52 7.01 -11.05
C ASP A 61 -7.24 5.78 -10.13
N PRO A 62 -6.96 5.98 -8.82
CA PRO A 62 -6.58 4.91 -7.91
C PRO A 62 -7.75 4.14 -7.28
N VAL A 63 -7.59 2.82 -7.16
CA VAL A 63 -8.39 1.98 -6.26
C VAL A 63 -7.54 1.48 -5.10
N THR A 64 -8.11 1.50 -3.90
CA THR A 64 -7.44 1.11 -2.65
C THR A 64 -8.12 -0.09 -2.00
N VAL A 65 -7.32 -0.94 -1.35
CA VAL A 65 -7.80 -2.12 -0.63
C VAL A 65 -7.01 -2.29 0.66
N VAL A 66 -7.68 -2.66 1.73
CA VAL A 66 -7.05 -3.04 3.00
C VAL A 66 -7.36 -4.48 3.33
N TRP A 67 -6.33 -5.20 3.75
CA TRP A 67 -6.37 -6.59 4.15
C TRP A 67 -5.89 -6.72 5.60
N LYS A 68 -6.43 -7.70 6.31
CA LYS A 68 -5.96 -8.12 7.63
C LYS A 68 -5.33 -9.49 7.55
N LYS A 69 -4.21 -9.69 8.23
CA LYS A 69 -3.58 -11.00 8.34
C LYS A 69 -4.32 -11.87 9.36
N GLU A 70 -4.74 -13.05 8.93
CA GLU A 70 -5.41 -14.06 9.74
C GLU A 70 -4.69 -15.40 9.52
N GLY A 71 -3.75 -15.72 10.42
CA GLY A 71 -2.83 -16.83 10.23
C GLY A 71 -1.96 -16.62 8.99
N SER A 72 -2.08 -17.51 8.00
CA SER A 72 -1.36 -17.42 6.73
C SER A 72 -2.16 -16.73 5.62
N VAL A 73 -3.38 -16.25 5.90
CA VAL A 73 -4.28 -15.67 4.92
C VAL A 73 -4.38 -14.16 5.12
N TRP A 74 -4.50 -13.42 4.03
CA TRP A 74 -4.84 -12.00 4.05
C TRP A 74 -6.31 -11.84 3.67
N SER A 75 -7.15 -11.55 4.65
CA SER A 75 -8.61 -11.39 4.48
C SER A 75 -8.96 -9.94 4.17
N LEU A 76 -9.87 -9.74 3.23
CA LEU A 76 -10.33 -8.41 2.81
C LEU A 76 -11.07 -7.71 3.96
N LEU A 77 -10.63 -6.51 4.34
CA LEU A 77 -11.36 -5.65 5.28
C LEU A 77 -12.24 -4.63 4.57
N GLY A 78 -11.75 -4.07 3.47
CA GLY A 78 -12.47 -3.05 2.72
C GLY A 78 -11.70 -2.62 1.48
N GLN A 79 -12.42 -2.03 0.55
CA GLN A 79 -11.87 -1.43 -0.66
C GLN A 79 -12.67 -0.19 -1.02
N ASN A 80 -12.03 0.76 -1.69
CA ASN A 80 -12.64 2.01 -2.11
C ASN A 80 -12.01 2.48 -3.43
N ASP A 81 -12.76 3.15 -4.28
CA ASP A 81 -12.27 3.77 -5.52
C ASP A 81 -12.40 5.30 -5.52
N ASP A 82 -13.36 5.91 -4.82
CA ASP A 82 -13.49 7.38 -4.75
C ASP A 82 -13.87 7.83 -3.34
N ASP A 83 -12.96 8.48 -2.62
CA ASP A 83 -13.23 9.18 -1.35
C ASP A 83 -12.22 10.32 -1.12
N ALA A 84 -12.62 11.54 -1.50
CA ALA A 84 -11.84 12.76 -1.33
C ALA A 84 -11.97 13.40 0.07
N SER A 85 -12.64 12.73 1.02
CA SER A 85 -13.00 13.32 2.32
C SER A 85 -12.12 12.85 3.48
N ILE A 86 -11.14 11.98 3.24
CA ILE A 86 -10.34 11.34 4.30
C ILE A 86 -9.31 12.32 4.88
N ALA A 87 -8.67 13.11 4.01
CA ALA A 87 -7.68 14.10 4.41
C ALA A 87 -7.60 15.28 3.41
N PRO A 88 -7.12 16.47 3.86
CA PRO A 88 -6.82 17.57 2.96
C PRO A 88 -5.82 17.16 1.87
N GLY A 89 -5.98 17.73 0.67
CA GLY A 89 -5.10 17.46 -0.48
C GLY A 89 -5.68 16.47 -1.49
N GLN A 90 -6.63 15.64 -1.08
CA GLN A 90 -7.34 14.75 -1.99
C GLN A 90 -8.24 15.51 -2.98
N THR A 91 -8.38 14.93 -4.16
CA THR A 91 -9.21 15.38 -5.28
C THR A 91 -10.29 14.34 -5.58
N ARG A 92 -11.24 14.65 -6.46
CA ARG A 92 -12.51 13.90 -6.57
C ARG A 92 -12.41 12.38 -6.80
N PHE A 93 -11.32 11.90 -7.41
CA PHE A 93 -11.08 10.48 -7.68
C PHE A 93 -9.92 9.91 -6.88
N ASP A 94 -9.49 10.63 -5.84
CA ASP A 94 -8.59 10.04 -4.87
C ASP A 94 -9.36 9.09 -3.97
N SER A 95 -8.65 8.10 -3.44
CA SER A 95 -9.25 6.97 -2.74
C SER A 95 -8.62 6.73 -1.37
N GLY A 96 -9.35 6.08 -0.48
CA GLY A 96 -8.80 5.56 0.76
C GLY A 96 -9.86 4.92 1.63
N LEU A 97 -9.46 4.54 2.84
CA LEU A 97 -10.32 3.95 3.86
C LEU A 97 -10.03 4.61 5.22
N LYS A 98 -11.11 4.91 5.96
CA LYS A 98 -11.07 5.30 7.37
C LYS A 98 -11.77 4.22 8.21
N PHE A 99 -11.09 3.76 9.26
CA PHE A 99 -11.64 2.74 10.15
C PHE A 99 -12.02 3.34 11.49
N THR A 100 -13.23 3.02 11.95
CA THR A 100 -13.73 3.40 13.28
C THR A 100 -13.05 2.62 14.40
N THR A 101 -12.60 1.40 14.11
CA THR A 101 -11.75 0.57 14.98
C THR A 101 -11.05 -0.48 14.14
N LEU A 102 -9.73 -0.61 14.35
CA LEU A 102 -8.94 -1.78 13.97
C LEU A 102 -8.32 -2.37 15.23
N ALA A 103 -8.31 -3.70 15.32
CA ALA A 103 -7.63 -4.40 16.41
C ALA A 103 -6.10 -4.37 16.24
N ALA A 104 -5.36 -4.75 17.28
CA ALA A 104 -3.94 -5.04 17.12
C ALA A 104 -3.73 -6.12 16.04
N GLY A 105 -2.67 -5.99 15.24
CA GLY A 105 -2.35 -6.98 14.20
C GLY A 105 -1.54 -6.44 13.03
N GLU A 106 -1.37 -7.31 12.04
CA GLU A 106 -0.73 -7.01 10.77
C GLU A 106 -1.77 -6.76 9.68
N TYR A 107 -1.52 -5.74 8.87
CA TYR A 107 -2.39 -5.29 7.82
C TYR A 107 -1.58 -5.05 6.54
N LEU A 108 -2.27 -5.12 5.41
CA LEU A 108 -1.72 -4.80 4.11
C LEU A 108 -2.63 -3.77 3.44
N PHE A 109 -2.06 -2.67 3.00
CA PHE A 109 -2.70 -1.73 2.11
C PHE A 109 -2.23 -1.99 0.69
N THR A 110 -3.14 -1.96 -0.28
CA THR A 110 -2.79 -2.03 -1.69
C THR A 110 -3.43 -0.90 -2.47
N ILE A 111 -2.67 -0.34 -3.40
CA ILE A 111 -3.14 0.65 -4.37
C ILE A 111 -2.86 0.12 -5.77
N ALA A 112 -3.85 0.27 -6.65
CA ALA A 112 -3.77 -0.08 -8.05
C ALA A 112 -4.56 0.94 -8.87
N THR A 113 -4.51 0.81 -10.19
CA THR A 113 -5.37 1.63 -11.06
C THR A 113 -6.81 1.13 -11.04
N TYR A 114 -7.80 2.01 -11.05
CA TYR A 114 -9.19 1.62 -11.23
C TYR A 114 -9.39 1.03 -12.62
N ASN A 115 -10.07 -0.12 -12.80
CA ASN A 115 -10.84 -0.90 -11.84
C ASN A 115 -10.15 -2.20 -11.38
N ASN A 116 -8.85 -2.16 -11.08
CA ASN A 116 -8.07 -3.31 -10.61
C ASN A 116 -8.38 -3.64 -9.14
N ARG A 117 -9.62 -4.04 -8.87
CA ARG A 117 -10.12 -4.38 -7.52
C ARG A 117 -9.69 -5.78 -7.09
N ALA A 118 -9.73 -6.01 -5.78
CA ALA A 118 -9.61 -7.33 -5.17
C ALA A 118 -10.68 -8.29 -5.73
N ARG A 119 -10.28 -9.53 -6.02
CA ARG A 119 -11.19 -10.62 -6.37
C ARG A 119 -11.51 -11.41 -5.12
N GLY A 120 -12.79 -11.56 -4.78
CA GLY A 120 -13.20 -12.35 -3.62
C GLY A 120 -12.78 -11.74 -2.27
N SER A 121 -12.70 -12.58 -1.23
CA SER A 121 -12.49 -12.15 0.16
C SER A 121 -11.07 -12.37 0.70
N VAL A 122 -10.15 -12.89 -0.11
CA VAL A 122 -8.76 -13.19 0.30
C VAL A 122 -7.76 -12.75 -0.77
N LEU A 123 -6.58 -12.25 -0.35
CA LEU A 123 -5.58 -11.71 -1.27
C LEU A 123 -5.10 -12.73 -2.32
N SER A 124 -5.07 -14.02 -1.97
CA SER A 124 -4.67 -15.09 -2.88
C SER A 124 -5.61 -15.29 -4.06
N SER A 125 -6.84 -14.74 -3.99
CA SER A 125 -7.76 -14.72 -5.13
C SER A 125 -7.37 -13.67 -6.19
N GLY A 126 -6.43 -12.78 -5.87
CA GLY A 126 -5.82 -11.84 -6.79
C GLY A 126 -6.65 -10.59 -7.06
N PHE A 127 -6.31 -9.90 -8.14
CA PHE A 127 -6.96 -8.68 -8.62
C PHE A 127 -7.54 -8.86 -10.03
N THR A 128 -8.43 -7.94 -10.39
CA THR A 128 -9.23 -8.01 -11.63
C THR A 128 -8.37 -8.19 -12.89
N TYR A 129 -7.19 -7.59 -12.94
CA TYR A 129 -6.31 -7.61 -14.13
C TYR A 129 -5.13 -8.58 -14.04
N ASP A 130 -5.06 -9.43 -13.03
CA ASP A 130 -3.92 -10.36 -12.84
C ASP A 130 -3.67 -11.26 -14.05
N ASN A 131 -4.74 -11.64 -14.76
CA ASN A 131 -4.67 -12.55 -15.92
C ASN A 131 -4.64 -11.83 -17.27
N GLN A 132 -4.53 -10.49 -17.29
CA GLN A 132 -4.45 -9.72 -18.53
C GLN A 132 -2.99 -9.53 -18.98
N ALA A 133 -2.80 -9.38 -20.28
CA ALA A 133 -1.50 -8.98 -20.83
C ALA A 133 -1.18 -7.54 -20.38
N PRO A 134 0.05 -7.23 -19.94
CA PRO A 134 0.38 -5.91 -19.43
C PRO A 134 0.24 -4.85 -20.54
N ILE A 135 -0.53 -3.80 -20.23
CA ILE A 135 -0.70 -2.60 -21.06
C ILE A 135 -0.11 -1.45 -20.28
N ARG A 136 0.77 -0.66 -20.90
CA ARG A 136 1.38 0.52 -20.28
C ARG A 136 0.30 1.52 -19.92
N LEU A 137 0.48 2.23 -18.81
CA LEU A 137 -0.53 3.20 -18.35
C LEU A 137 -0.78 4.34 -19.32
N GLU A 138 0.25 4.79 -20.04
CA GLU A 138 0.09 5.80 -21.09
C GLU A 138 -0.83 5.35 -22.23
N ASP A 139 -0.90 4.04 -22.48
CA ASP A 139 -1.66 3.43 -23.59
C ASP A 139 -3.03 2.87 -23.14
N TRP A 140 -3.35 2.92 -21.85
CA TRP A 140 -4.50 2.21 -21.28
C TRP A 140 -5.72 3.11 -21.04
N ALA A 141 -6.73 3.01 -21.92
CA ALA A 141 -7.92 3.87 -21.96
C ALA A 141 -9.21 3.27 -21.36
N GLN A 142 -9.13 2.19 -20.57
CA GLN A 142 -10.30 1.44 -20.08
C GLN A 142 -10.17 1.22 -18.57
N PRO A 143 -11.25 0.89 -17.84
CA PRO A 143 -12.65 1.25 -18.09
C PRO A 143 -12.98 2.69 -17.66
N ALA A 144 -12.14 3.37 -16.87
CA ALA A 144 -12.30 4.79 -16.51
C ALA A 144 -10.99 5.60 -16.53
N ASN A 145 -9.88 5.01 -16.98
CA ASN A 145 -8.64 5.75 -17.16
C ASN A 145 -8.59 6.39 -18.56
N GLY A 146 -8.11 7.63 -18.64
CA GLY A 146 -7.84 8.28 -19.93
C GLY A 146 -6.50 7.79 -20.53
N LEU A 147 -6.25 8.08 -21.81
CA LEU A 147 -4.91 7.92 -22.36
C LEU A 147 -3.92 8.91 -21.73
N ASN A 148 -2.63 8.60 -21.85
CA ASN A 148 -1.51 9.45 -21.41
C ASN A 148 -1.52 9.79 -19.91
N LYS A 149 -2.00 8.87 -19.08
CA LYS A 149 -2.08 9.08 -17.63
C LYS A 149 -0.71 8.93 -16.99
N GLY A 150 -0.40 9.86 -16.09
CA GLY A 150 0.76 9.78 -15.23
C GLY A 150 0.73 8.53 -14.37
N LYS A 151 1.93 8.02 -14.09
CA LYS A 151 2.15 6.71 -13.49
C LYS A 151 2.50 6.76 -12.00
N ASN A 152 2.57 7.96 -11.46
CA ASN A 152 3.06 8.19 -10.11
C ASN A 152 1.94 7.96 -9.11
N TRP A 153 2.30 7.35 -7.99
CA TRP A 153 1.40 7.16 -6.85
C TRP A 153 1.98 7.81 -5.60
N SER A 154 1.10 8.21 -4.70
CA SER A 154 1.39 8.82 -3.40
C SER A 154 0.39 8.30 -2.38
N VAL A 155 0.87 7.78 -1.25
CA VAL A 155 0.06 7.10 -0.23
C VAL A 155 0.46 7.61 1.15
N HIS A 156 -0.56 7.76 1.98
CA HIS A 156 -0.44 8.25 3.35
C HIS A 156 -1.13 7.30 4.31
N LEU A 157 -0.51 7.05 5.45
CA LEU A 157 -1.06 6.25 6.54
C LEU A 157 -0.95 7.02 7.85
N SER A 158 -2.03 7.04 8.63
CA SER A 158 -2.04 7.67 9.96
C SER A 158 -2.74 6.80 10.99
N GLY A 159 -2.34 6.93 12.24
CA GLY A 159 -2.86 6.09 13.34
C GLY A 159 -2.30 4.66 13.33
N VAL A 160 -1.15 4.43 12.70
CA VAL A 160 -0.47 3.13 12.66
C VAL A 160 0.86 3.19 13.41
N ASP A 161 1.37 2.03 13.86
CA ASP A 161 2.62 1.97 14.63
C ASP A 161 3.86 1.88 13.73
N SER A 162 3.76 1.13 12.63
CA SER A 162 4.83 1.01 11.65
C SER A 162 4.28 0.73 10.25
N VAL A 163 5.04 1.12 9.23
CA VAL A 163 4.74 0.82 7.83
C VAL A 163 6.00 0.33 7.13
N THR A 164 5.88 -0.77 6.39
CA THR A 164 6.96 -1.37 5.60
C THR A 164 6.51 -1.53 4.14
N PRO A 165 7.20 -0.92 3.17
CA PRO A 165 7.01 -1.27 1.77
C PRO A 165 7.26 -2.77 1.60
N VAL A 166 6.31 -3.49 1.00
CA VAL A 166 6.50 -4.91 0.71
C VAL A 166 7.25 -4.99 -0.61
N PRO A 167 8.50 -5.48 -0.65
CA PRO A 167 9.24 -5.62 -1.89
C PRO A 167 8.45 -6.49 -2.88
N GLU A 168 8.52 -6.15 -4.16
CA GLU A 168 7.98 -7.03 -5.20
C GLU A 168 8.51 -8.46 -5.03
N PRO A 169 7.68 -9.48 -5.31
CA PRO A 169 7.96 -10.84 -4.89
C PRO A 169 9.32 -11.33 -5.37
N GLU A 170 9.93 -12.18 -4.55
CA GLU A 170 11.19 -12.91 -4.75
C GLU A 170 11.26 -13.70 -6.06
N THR A 171 10.24 -13.68 -6.90
CA THR A 171 10.23 -14.20 -8.28
C THR A 171 11.46 -13.75 -9.07
N TYR A 172 11.92 -12.50 -8.94
CA TYR A 172 13.17 -12.08 -9.59
C TYR A 172 14.41 -12.73 -8.97
N ALA A 173 14.43 -12.91 -7.65
CA ALA A 173 15.51 -13.60 -6.97
C ALA A 173 15.53 -15.09 -7.35
N LEU A 174 14.39 -15.77 -7.37
CA LEU A 174 14.25 -17.18 -7.77
C LEU A 174 14.51 -17.38 -9.27
N MET A 175 14.06 -16.46 -10.13
CA MET A 175 14.40 -16.48 -11.56
C MET A 175 15.90 -16.28 -11.76
N GLY A 176 16.52 -15.31 -11.08
CA GLY A 176 17.96 -15.10 -11.10
C GLY A 176 18.74 -16.32 -10.61
N MET A 177 18.35 -16.91 -9.48
CA MET A 177 18.96 -18.12 -8.95
C MET A 177 18.75 -19.34 -9.85
N GLY A 178 17.58 -19.47 -10.47
CA GLY A 178 17.30 -20.50 -11.47
C GLY A 178 18.19 -20.38 -12.69
N LEU A 179 18.38 -19.16 -13.23
CA LEU A 179 19.30 -18.91 -14.35
C LEU A 179 20.76 -19.23 -13.98
N LEU A 180 21.20 -18.85 -12.78
CA LEU A 180 22.54 -19.18 -12.29
C LEU A 180 22.74 -20.70 -12.16
N GLY A 181 21.73 -21.43 -11.69
CA GLY A 181 21.73 -22.89 -11.65
C GLY A 181 21.88 -23.52 -13.05
N LEU A 182 21.13 -23.03 -14.03
CA LEU A 182 21.20 -23.51 -15.43
C LEU A 182 22.58 -23.26 -16.06
N LEU A 183 23.17 -22.08 -15.83
CA LEU A 183 24.52 -21.75 -16.30
C LEU A 183 25.60 -22.65 -15.65
N GLY A 184 25.44 -22.98 -14.37
CA GLY A 184 26.32 -23.92 -13.66
C GLY A 184 26.29 -25.33 -14.25
N VAL A 185 25.09 -25.84 -14.58
CA VAL A 185 24.92 -27.15 -15.24
C VAL A 185 25.50 -27.15 -16.66
N ALA A 186 25.26 -26.07 -17.43
CA ALA A 186 25.76 -25.95 -18.80
C ALA A 186 27.30 -25.93 -18.86
N ARG A 187 27.97 -25.28 -17.90
CA ARG A 187 29.46 -25.28 -17.82
C ARG A 187 30.02 -26.66 -17.52
N ARG A 188 29.41 -27.42 -16.61
CA ARG A 188 29.86 -28.79 -16.28
C ARG A 188 29.78 -29.74 -17.48
N ARG A 189 28.79 -29.56 -18.36
CA ARG A 189 28.66 -30.37 -19.58
C ARG A 189 29.71 -30.07 -20.64
N LYS A 190 30.29 -28.86 -20.66
CA LYS A 190 31.39 -28.50 -21.58
C LYS A 190 32.76 -28.98 -21.14
N THR A 191 32.95 -29.31 -19.86
CA THR A 191 34.22 -29.83 -19.33
C THR A 191 34.28 -31.36 -19.32
N ALA A 192 33.14 -32.03 -19.51
CA ALA A 192 33.02 -33.48 -19.56
C ALA A 192 32.94 -34.06 -20.99
N ALA A 193 33.22 -33.24 -22.01
CA ALA A 193 33.37 -33.62 -23.42
C ALA A 193 34.73 -33.13 -23.92
#